data_AF-A3X8S6-F1
#
_entry.id   AF-A3X8S6-F1
#
_cell.length_a   1.000
_cell.length_b   1.000
_cell.length_c   1.000
_cell.angle_alpha   90.00
_cell.angle_beta   90.00
_cell.angle_gamma   90.00
#
_symmetry.space_group_name_H-M   'P 1'
#
loop_
_entity.id
_entity.type
_entity.pdbx_description
1 polymer ?
#
loop_
_entity_poly.entity_id
_entity_poly.type
_entity_poly.pdbx_seq_one_letter_code
_entity_poly.pdbx_strand_id
1 'polypeptide(L)'
;MKIEYPLLGMIQNCATICEPECCGIDAFEFSPFHIASYLLRYTGRIDQEELDKIRNQLSVLNASYGTAGTQQEGCTLDEMNQIFSGKDINNLVKTIDLALDRACELISAEPPQSGL
;
A
#
# COMPACT_ATOMS: atom_id res chain seq x y z
N MET A 1 -2.36 -15.74 1.42
CA MET A 1 -0.98 -15.34 1.06
C MET A 1 -0.47 -14.45 2.16
N LYS A 2 0.81 -14.54 2.53
CA LYS A 2 1.38 -13.63 3.52
C LYS A 2 1.94 -12.39 2.83
N ILE A 3 1.58 -11.20 3.33
CA ILE A 3 2.22 -9.96 2.90
C ILE A 3 3.50 -9.79 3.71
N GLU A 4 4.61 -9.44 3.06
CA GLU A 4 5.90 -9.27 3.73
C GLU A 4 6.28 -7.80 3.88
N TYR A 5 7.25 -7.54 4.75
CA TYR A 5 7.88 -6.22 4.79
C TYR A 5 8.63 -5.97 3.47
N PRO A 6 8.65 -4.74 2.96
CA PRO A 6 8.09 -3.51 3.55
C PRO A 6 6.58 -3.28 3.33
N LEU A 7 5.93 -3.96 2.38
CA LEU A 7 4.53 -3.71 2.03
C LEU A 7 3.60 -3.87 3.24
N LEU A 8 3.81 -4.89 4.06
CA LEU A 8 3.04 -5.12 5.29
C LEU A 8 3.12 -3.92 6.24
N GLY A 9 4.32 -3.40 6.48
CA GLY A 9 4.53 -2.25 7.37
C GLY A 9 3.81 -1.01 6.85
N MET A 10 3.80 -0.80 5.53
CA MET A 10 3.10 0.32 4.91
C MET A 10 1.58 0.18 5.05
N ILE A 11 1.02 -1.01 4.80
CA ILE A 11 -0.40 -1.28 4.97
C ILE A 11 -0.82 -1.05 6.43
N GLN A 12 -0.04 -1.55 7.39
CA GLN A 12 -0.30 -1.34 8.81
C GLN A 12 -0.24 0.15 9.20
N ASN A 13 0.63 0.94 8.57
CA ASN A 13 0.67 2.39 8.78
C ASN A 13 -0.56 3.13 8.21
N CYS A 14 -1.34 2.47 7.35
CA CYS A 14 -2.59 2.99 6.81
C CYS A 14 -3.82 2.53 7.62
N ALA A 15 -3.64 1.76 8.70
CA ALA A 15 -4.74 1.36 9.56
C ALA A 15 -5.38 2.57 10.25
N THR A 16 -6.70 2.58 10.30
CA THR A 16 -7.53 3.60 10.95
C THR A 16 -7.83 3.20 12.40
N ILE A 17 -8.77 3.91 13.04
CA ILE A 17 -9.20 3.61 14.42
C ILE A 17 -9.93 2.27 14.52
N CYS A 18 -10.49 1.74 13.42
CA CYS A 18 -11.11 0.42 13.45
C CYS A 18 -10.06 -0.69 13.35
N GLU A 19 -10.24 -1.75 14.14
CA GLU A 19 -9.40 -2.95 14.05
C GLU A 19 -9.75 -3.76 12.78
N PRO A 20 -8.75 -4.30 12.05
CA PRO A 20 -8.97 -5.15 10.87
C PRO A 20 -9.89 -6.34 11.15
N GLU A 21 -9.87 -6.87 12.37
CA GLU A 21 -10.74 -7.96 12.81
C GLU A 21 -12.24 -7.60 12.78
N CYS A 22 -12.57 -6.30 12.88
CA CYS A 22 -13.95 -5.80 12.89
C CYS A 22 -14.38 -5.21 11.54
N CYS A 23 -13.50 -4.46 10.86
CA CYS A 23 -13.85 -3.71 9.64
C CYS A 23 -13.21 -4.26 8.35
N GLY A 24 -12.34 -5.27 8.40
CA GLY A 24 -11.66 -5.80 7.21
C GLY A 24 -10.89 -4.72 6.45
N ILE A 25 -11.09 -4.65 5.13
CA ILE A 25 -10.50 -3.61 4.25
C ILE A 25 -10.88 -2.19 4.66
N ASP A 26 -12.08 -1.99 5.21
CA ASP A 26 -12.55 -0.66 5.62
C ASP A 26 -11.82 -0.17 6.89
N ALA A 27 -11.05 -1.03 7.56
CA ALA A 27 -10.12 -0.63 8.61
C ALA A 27 -8.92 0.16 8.07
N PHE A 28 -8.68 0.16 6.76
CA PHE A 28 -7.50 0.76 6.15
C PHE A 28 -7.86 1.96 5.27
N GLU A 29 -7.14 3.06 5.45
CA GLU A 29 -7.21 4.24 4.60
C GLU A 29 -5.87 4.47 3.93
N PHE A 30 -5.78 4.10 2.65
CA PHE A 30 -4.60 4.31 1.79
C PHE A 30 -4.47 5.77 1.36
N SER A 31 -4.38 6.68 2.33
CA SER A 31 -4.12 8.09 2.11
C SER A 31 -2.66 8.31 1.68
N PRO A 32 -2.39 9.14 0.66
CA PRO A 32 -1.03 9.50 0.26
C PRO A 32 -0.19 10.07 1.43
N PHE A 33 -0.82 10.71 2.42
CA PHE A 33 -0.13 11.26 3.59
C PHE A 33 0.38 10.16 4.54
N HIS A 34 -0.42 9.11 4.78
CA HIS A 34 0.01 7.98 5.59
C HIS A 34 1.14 7.22 4.90
N ILE A 35 1.04 7.02 3.59
CA ILE A 35 2.10 6.38 2.81
C ILE A 35 3.37 7.23 2.79
N ALA A 36 3.27 8.55 2.60
CA ALA A 36 4.42 9.45 2.66
C ALA A 36 5.10 9.42 4.04
N SER A 37 4.30 9.44 5.11
CA SER A 37 4.81 9.30 6.48
C SER A 37 5.58 7.99 6.67
N TYR A 38 5.05 6.87 6.16
CA TYR A 38 5.75 5.59 6.18
C TYR A 38 7.08 5.64 5.43
N LEU A 39 7.10 6.16 4.19
CA LEU A 39 8.30 6.23 3.35
C LEU A 39 9.42 7.10 3.97
N LEU A 40 9.06 8.11 4.75
CA LEU A 40 10.01 9.04 5.37
C LEU A 40 10.49 8.60 6.77
N ARG A 41 9.83 7.62 7.40
CA ARG A 41 9.90 7.37 8.86
C ARG A 41 11.31 7.21 9.44
N TYR A 42 12.24 6.64 8.67
CA TYR A 42 13.59 6.33 9.18
C TYR A 42 14.66 7.30 8.73
N THR A 43 14.58 7.79 7.48
CA THR A 43 15.68 8.57 6.88
C THR A 43 15.28 10.00 6.51
N GLY A 44 14.00 10.35 6.66
CA GLY A 44 13.46 11.64 6.19
C GLY A 44 13.49 11.81 4.67
N ARG A 45 13.76 10.73 3.92
CA ARG A 45 13.77 10.67 2.46
C ARG A 45 13.25 9.31 2.00
N ILE A 46 12.83 9.22 0.74
CA ILE A 46 12.43 7.95 0.14
C ILE A 46 13.66 7.05 0.03
N ASP A 47 13.60 5.89 0.65
CA ASP A 47 14.51 4.78 0.32
C ASP A 47 14.01 4.09 -0.94
N GLN A 48 14.76 4.21 -2.03
CA GLN A 48 14.34 3.66 -3.32
C GLN A 48 14.35 2.13 -3.33
N GLU A 49 15.23 1.49 -2.57
CA GLU A 49 15.23 0.03 -2.48
C GLU A 49 13.96 -0.47 -1.77
N GLU A 50 13.52 0.25 -0.73
CA GLU A 50 12.26 -0.05 -0.04
C GLU A 50 11.05 0.19 -0.96
N LEU A 51 11.02 1.32 -1.68
CA LEU A 51 9.95 1.65 -2.62
C LEU A 51 9.81 0.60 -3.74
N ASP A 52 10.93 0.19 -4.33
CA ASP A 52 10.96 -0.82 -5.39
C ASP A 52 10.46 -2.18 -4.88
N LYS A 53 10.79 -2.56 -3.64
CA LYS A 53 10.27 -3.77 -3.01
C LYS A 53 8.76 -3.70 -2.80
N ILE A 54 8.21 -2.56 -2.37
CA ILE A 54 6.75 -2.36 -2.24
C ILE A 54 6.07 -2.57 -3.60
N ARG A 55 6.54 -1.87 -4.63
CA ARG A 55 5.98 -1.96 -5.99
C ARG A 55 6.07 -3.38 -6.56
N ASN A 56 7.19 -4.06 -6.35
CA ASN A 56 7.35 -5.43 -6.79
C ASN A 56 6.36 -6.38 -6.09
N GLN A 57 6.17 -6.24 -4.77
CA GLN A 57 5.20 -7.05 -4.04
C GLN A 57 3.76 -6.80 -4.52
N LEU A 58 3.38 -5.54 -4.79
CA LEU A 58 2.06 -5.19 -5.36
C LEU A 58 1.88 -5.80 -6.76
N SER A 59 2.92 -5.74 -7.60
CA SER A 59 2.92 -6.35 -8.93
C SER A 59 2.74 -7.87 -8.85
N VAL A 60 3.48 -8.55 -7.97
CA VAL A 60 3.37 -10.00 -7.75
C VAL A 60 1.99 -10.38 -7.23
N LEU A 61 1.44 -9.60 -6.29
CA LEU A 61 0.09 -9.81 -5.75
C LEU A 61 -0.96 -9.74 -6.87
N ASN A 62 -0.91 -8.71 -7.71
CA ASN A 62 -1.83 -8.53 -8.83
C ASN A 62 -1.66 -9.62 -9.91
N ALA A 63 -0.42 -9.98 -10.24
CA ALA A 63 -0.12 -11.01 -11.25
C ALA A 63 -0.50 -12.42 -10.79
N SER A 64 -0.53 -12.66 -9.48
CA SER A 64 -0.87 -13.98 -8.93
C SER A 64 -2.37 -14.11 -8.70
N TYR A 65 -3.02 -13.10 -8.12
CA TYR A 65 -4.38 -13.22 -7.60
C TYR A 65 -5.37 -12.23 -8.21
N GLY A 66 -4.93 -11.32 -9.07
CA GLY A 66 -5.81 -10.41 -9.80
C GLY A 66 -6.71 -11.14 -10.81
N THR A 67 -7.59 -10.42 -11.49
CA THR A 67 -8.54 -11.01 -12.45
C THR A 67 -7.88 -11.76 -13.61
N ALA A 68 -6.68 -11.36 -13.99
CA ALA A 68 -5.86 -12.02 -15.01
C ALA A 68 -4.76 -12.91 -14.40
N GLY A 69 -4.82 -13.12 -13.09
CA GLY A 69 -3.79 -13.80 -12.33
C GLY A 69 -3.77 -15.31 -12.57
N THR A 70 -2.65 -15.92 -12.20
CA THR A 70 -2.45 -17.37 -12.31
C THR A 70 -3.32 -18.17 -11.34
N GLN A 71 -3.77 -17.55 -10.25
CA GLN A 71 -4.70 -18.11 -9.27
C GLN A 71 -6.04 -17.37 -9.35
N GLN A 72 -6.96 -17.93 -10.14
CA GLN A 72 -8.21 -17.29 -10.55
C GLN A 72 -9.28 -17.16 -9.45
N GLU A 73 -9.05 -17.72 -8.27
CA GLU A 73 -10.02 -17.74 -7.16
C GLU A 73 -9.89 -16.55 -6.20
N GLY A 74 -8.92 -15.65 -6.42
CA GLY A 74 -8.59 -14.58 -5.48
C GLY A 74 -7.72 -15.09 -4.33
N CYS A 75 -7.65 -14.35 -3.22
CA CYS A 75 -6.89 -14.78 -2.05
C CYS A 75 -7.38 -14.21 -0.72
N THR A 76 -7.05 -14.90 0.36
CA THR A 76 -7.10 -14.36 1.71
C THR A 76 -5.81 -13.61 2.00
N LEU A 77 -5.95 -12.37 2.46
CA LEU A 77 -4.87 -11.58 3.05
C LEU A 77 -5.12 -11.56 4.56
N ASP A 78 -4.37 -12.40 5.28
CA ASP A 78 -4.59 -12.65 6.71
C ASP A 78 -4.42 -11.36 7.52
N GLU A 79 -3.50 -10.50 7.10
CA GLU A 79 -3.18 -9.23 7.75
C GLU A 79 -4.28 -8.17 7.60
N MET A 80 -5.24 -8.40 6.70
CA MET A 80 -6.43 -7.57 6.50
C MET A 80 -7.72 -8.29 6.92
N ASN A 81 -7.60 -9.52 7.43
CA ASN A 81 -8.71 -10.38 7.83
C ASN A 81 -9.84 -10.47 6.76
N GLN A 82 -9.46 -10.51 5.48
CA GLN A 82 -10.43 -10.45 4.39
C GLN A 82 -10.08 -11.38 3.23
N ILE A 83 -11.13 -11.96 2.65
CA ILE A 83 -11.09 -12.68 1.39
C ILE A 83 -11.33 -11.68 0.27
N PHE A 84 -10.40 -11.63 -0.67
CA PHE A 84 -10.46 -10.78 -1.85
C PHE A 84 -10.75 -11.62 -3.08
N SER A 85 -11.75 -11.23 -3.87
CA SER A 85 -11.84 -11.74 -5.25
C SER A 85 -10.70 -11.16 -6.09
N GLY A 86 -10.44 -11.74 -7.27
CA GLY A 86 -9.43 -11.17 -8.16
C GLY A 86 -9.74 -9.73 -8.60
N LYS A 87 -11.02 -9.34 -8.65
CA LYS A 87 -11.40 -7.93 -8.90
C LYS A 87 -11.04 -7.03 -7.72
N ASP A 88 -11.22 -7.52 -6.50
CA ASP A 88 -10.90 -6.77 -5.29
C ASP A 88 -9.38 -6.61 -5.15
N ILE A 89 -8.59 -7.63 -5.52
CA ILE A 89 -7.13 -7.52 -5.60
C ILE A 89 -6.70 -6.45 -6.62
N ASN A 90 -7.26 -6.45 -7.83
CA ASN A 90 -6.94 -5.41 -8.82
C ASN A 90 -7.24 -4.00 -8.26
N ASN A 91 -8.39 -3.85 -7.58
CA ASN A 91 -8.81 -2.57 -7.01
C ASN A 91 -7.90 -2.13 -5.85
N LEU A 92 -7.52 -3.07 -4.98
CA LEU A 92 -6.61 -2.84 -3.86
C LEU A 92 -5.24 -2.37 -4.37
N VAL A 93 -4.64 -3.14 -5.29
CA VAL A 93 -3.33 -2.81 -5.87
C VAL A 93 -3.38 -1.45 -6.56
N LYS A 94 -4.40 -1.19 -7.38
CA LYS A 94 -4.56 0.11 -8.05
C LYS A 94 -4.70 1.26 -7.05
N THR A 95 -5.45 1.06 -5.97
CA THR A 95 -5.62 2.08 -4.92
C THR A 95 -4.30 2.40 -4.25
N ILE A 96 -3.54 1.37 -3.86
CA ILE A 96 -2.24 1.53 -3.22
C ILE A 96 -1.23 2.17 -4.18
N ASP A 97 -1.13 1.70 -5.43
CA ASP A 97 -0.19 2.26 -6.42
C ASP A 97 -0.46 3.74 -6.68
N LEU A 98 -1.73 4.13 -6.86
CA LEU A 98 -2.08 5.54 -7.05
C LEU A 98 -1.71 6.38 -5.82
N ALA A 99 -1.98 5.88 -4.61
CA ALA A 99 -1.65 6.59 -3.39
C ALA A 99 -0.12 6.69 -3.18
N LEU A 100 0.62 5.65 -3.58
CA LEU A 100 2.08 5.60 -3.54
C LEU A 100 2.70 6.62 -4.51
N ASP A 101 2.20 6.71 -5.74
CA ASP A 101 2.62 7.74 -6.70
C ASP A 101 2.39 9.15 -6.14
N ARG A 102 1.21 9.41 -5.56
CA ARG A 102 0.91 10.71 -4.93
C ARG A 102 1.77 10.98 -3.69
N ALA A 103 2.08 9.97 -2.89
CA ALA A 103 3.01 10.11 -1.77
C ALA A 103 4.40 10.53 -2.24
N CYS A 104 4.92 9.91 -3.31
CA CYS A 104 6.20 10.28 -3.89
C CYS A 104 6.21 11.73 -4.43
N GLU A 105 5.12 12.15 -5.08
CA GLU A 105 4.95 13.53 -5.54
C GLU A 105 4.92 14.52 -4.37
N LEU A 106 4.18 14.22 -3.30
CA LEU A 106 4.12 15.05 -2.09
C LEU A 106 5.49 15.25 -1.44
N ILE A 107 6.31 14.19 -1.42
CA ILE A 107 7.67 14.26 -0.86
C ILE A 107 8.62 15.05 -1.77
N SER A 108 8.46 14.90 -3.08
CA SER A 108 9.31 15.55 -4.08
C SER A 108 8.94 17.02 -4.33
N ALA A 109 7.76 17.45 -3.88
CA ALA A 109 7.33 18.83 -3.98
C ALA A 109 8.23 19.72 -3.12
N GLU A 110 8.95 20.66 -3.75
CA GLU A 110 9.71 21.67 -3.03
C GLU A 110 8.76 22.46 -2.11
N PRO A 111 9.14 22.73 -0.84
CA PRO A 111 8.39 23.69 -0.06
C PRO A 111 8.41 25.04 -0.80
N PRO A 112 7.31 25.82 -0.78
CA PRO A 112 7.32 27.15 -1.37
C PRO A 112 8.51 27.91 -0.78
N GLN A 113 9.34 28.47 -1.65
CA GLN A 113 10.45 29.32 -1.25
C GLN A 113 9.87 30.46 -0.42
N SER A 114 9.91 30.32 0.90
CA SER A 114 9.62 31.39 1.83
C SER A 114 10.77 32.38 1.70
N GLY A 115 10.64 33.31 0.76
CA GLY A 115 11.51 34.47 0.66
C GLY A 115 11.42 35.25 1.96
N LEU A 116 12.49 35.18 2.76
CA LEU A 116 12.81 36.09 3.85
C LEU A 116 14.09 36.83 3.47
#